data_AF-A0A2J6QDM1-F1
#
_entry.id   AF-A0A2J6QDM1-F1
#
_cell.length_a   1.000
_cell.length_b   1.000
_cell.length_c   1.000
_cell.angle_alpha   90.00
_cell.angle_beta   90.00
_cell.angle_gamma   90.00
#
_symmetry.space_group_name_H-M   'P 1'
#
loop_
_entity.id
_entity.type
_entity.pdbx_description
1 polymer ?
#
loop_
_entity_poly.entity_id
_entity_poly.type
_entity_poly.pdbx_seq_one_letter_code
_entity_poly.pdbx_strand_id
1 'polypeptide(L)'
;MNVVLDLCRKANVTDPRDKVYGILGLLPPNIAVSISPNYELSYQQVFYQFARTMIRQEKGLEAILSWCTFKELSSLPSWIPDWTIYFSRNHIQWLRKRKAAGSAAAQWIHLRFS
;
A
#
# COMPACT_ATOMS: atom_id res chain seq x y z
N MET A 1 11.08 -0.70 7.72
CA MET A 1 10.07 -0.83 6.66
C MET A 1 10.09 0.35 5.67
N ASN A 2 9.84 1.59 6.12
CA ASN A 2 9.61 2.73 5.22
C ASN A 2 10.72 3.05 4.21
N VAL A 3 12.00 2.85 4.56
CA VAL A 3 13.13 3.10 3.64
C VAL A 3 13.20 2.06 2.51
N VAL A 4 13.09 0.77 2.86
CA VAL A 4 13.11 -0.36 1.91
C VAL A 4 11.97 -0.25 0.93
N LEU A 5 10.81 0.07 1.48
CA LEU A 5 9.68 0.51 0.72
C LEU A 5 10.17 1.67 -0.17
N ASP A 6 10.36 2.90 0.30
CA ASP A 6 10.64 4.09 -0.53
C ASP A 6 11.63 3.93 -1.69
N LEU A 7 12.68 3.11 -1.52
CA LEU A 7 13.62 2.74 -2.58
C LEU A 7 12.93 2.04 -3.76
N CYS A 8 12.12 1.03 -3.50
CA CYS A 8 11.46 0.25 -4.55
C CYS A 8 10.28 0.96 -5.20
N ARG A 9 9.68 1.93 -4.52
CA ARG A 9 8.74 2.85 -5.16
C ARG A 9 9.42 3.63 -6.28
N LYS A 10 10.66 4.05 -6.07
CA LYS A 10 11.47 4.80 -7.06
C LYS A 10 12.18 3.92 -8.07
N ALA A 11 12.23 2.60 -7.86
CA ALA A 11 12.86 1.68 -8.80
C ALA A 11 12.18 1.75 -10.17
N ASN A 12 12.98 1.92 -11.21
CA ASN A 12 12.53 1.78 -12.60
C ASN A 12 12.49 0.29 -12.92
N VAL A 13 11.30 -0.24 -13.21
CA VAL A 13 11.08 -1.67 -13.46
C VAL A 13 10.41 -1.85 -14.81
N THR A 14 10.75 -2.92 -15.50
CA THR A 14 10.07 -3.32 -16.74
C THR A 14 8.73 -3.97 -16.41
N ASP A 15 8.70 -4.83 -15.38
CA ASP A 15 7.48 -5.45 -14.88
C ASP A 15 7.02 -4.75 -13.59
N PRO A 16 5.78 -4.22 -13.53
CA PRO A 16 5.27 -3.61 -12.31
C PRO A 16 5.30 -4.50 -11.07
N ARG A 17 5.22 -5.83 -11.23
CA ARG A 17 5.26 -6.81 -10.13
C ARG A 17 6.61 -6.84 -9.42
N ASP A 18 7.68 -6.46 -10.10
CA ASP A 18 9.03 -6.44 -9.54
C ASP A 18 9.20 -5.38 -8.45
N LYS A 19 8.33 -4.36 -8.40
CA LYS A 19 8.27 -3.43 -7.26
C LYS A 19 7.93 -4.14 -5.94
N VAL A 20 7.23 -5.27 -6.00
CA VAL A 20 6.90 -6.12 -4.86
C VAL A 20 7.91 -7.25 -4.73
N TYR A 21 8.12 -8.02 -5.80
CA TYR A 21 8.95 -9.21 -5.73
C TYR A 21 10.42 -8.87 -5.44
N GLY A 22 10.91 -7.73 -5.94
CA GLY A 22 12.26 -7.25 -5.66
C GLY A 22 12.52 -6.88 -4.19
N ILE A 23 11.49 -6.58 -3.39
CA ILE A 23 11.66 -6.24 -1.96
C ILE A 23 11.44 -7.40 -1.00
N LEU A 24 10.91 -8.54 -1.44
CA LEU A 24 10.55 -9.62 -0.52
C LEU A 24 11.72 -10.05 0.36
N GLY A 25 12.94 -10.13 -0.19
CA GLY A 25 14.16 -10.46 0.56
C GLY A 25 14.61 -9.39 1.56
N LEU A 26 14.05 -8.18 1.49
CA LEU A 26 14.34 -7.06 2.39
C LEU A 26 13.23 -6.81 3.43
N LEU A 27 12.10 -7.52 3.30
CA LEU A 27 10.96 -7.40 4.21
C LEU A 27 11.09 -8.36 5.39
N PRO A 28 10.41 -8.06 6.52
CA PRO A 28 10.32 -8.98 7.64
C PRO A 28 9.78 -10.36 7.22
N PRO A 29 10.28 -11.46 7.83
CA PRO A 29 9.91 -12.82 7.42
C PRO A 29 8.41 -13.11 7.41
N ASN A 30 7.65 -12.52 8.34
CA ASN A 30 6.20 -12.70 8.43
C ASN A 30 5.43 -12.14 7.22
N ILE A 31 6.00 -11.13 6.52
CA ILE A 31 5.45 -10.60 5.28
C ILE A 31 6.03 -11.35 4.07
N ALA A 32 7.36 -11.55 4.06
CA ALA A 32 8.06 -12.17 2.95
C ALA A 32 7.56 -13.60 2.65
N VAL A 33 7.30 -14.41 3.68
CA VAL A 33 6.80 -15.79 3.50
C VAL A 33 5.35 -15.83 3.02
N SER A 34 4.58 -14.76 3.25
CA SER A 34 3.16 -14.70 2.85
C SER A 34 2.96 -14.42 1.35
N ILE A 35 4.04 -14.09 0.62
CA ILE A 35 3.97 -13.68 -0.79
C ILE A 35 5.06 -14.40 -1.56
N SER A 36 4.67 -15.23 -2.53
CA SER A 36 5.60 -15.88 -3.45
C SER A 36 5.52 -15.22 -4.83
N PRO A 37 6.66 -15.01 -5.52
CA PRO A 37 6.66 -14.53 -6.89
C PRO A 37 5.82 -15.44 -7.80
N ASN A 38 4.79 -14.87 -8.44
CA ASN A 38 3.95 -15.54 -9.40
C ASN A 38 3.62 -14.58 -10.56
N TYR A 39 4.33 -14.75 -11.67
CA TYR A 39 4.17 -13.93 -12.88
C TYR A 39 3.00 -14.37 -13.78
N GLU A 40 2.19 -15.34 -13.36
CA GLU A 40 0.90 -15.64 -13.99
C GLU A 40 -0.20 -14.69 -13.48
N LEU A 41 -0.01 -14.08 -12.30
CA LEU A 41 -0.94 -13.10 -11.73
C LEU A 41 -0.80 -11.74 -12.42
N SER A 42 -1.91 -11.03 -12.55
CA SER A 42 -1.87 -9.63 -12.97
C SER A 42 -1.20 -8.76 -11.89
N TYR A 43 -0.60 -7.63 -12.30
CA TYR A 43 0.01 -6.71 -11.32
C TYR A 43 -1.03 -6.21 -10.30
N GLN A 44 -2.30 -6.06 -10.69
CA GLN A 44 -3.36 -5.66 -9.78
C GLN A 44 -3.58 -6.68 -8.67
N GLN A 45 -3.57 -7.98 -9.01
CA GLN A 45 -3.71 -9.06 -8.04
C GLN A 45 -2.53 -9.09 -7.08
N VAL A 46 -1.30 -8.90 -7.60
CA VAL A 46 -0.09 -8.84 -6.78
C VAL A 46 -0.13 -7.67 -5.81
N PHE A 47 -0.52 -6.48 -6.28
CA PHE A 47 -0.61 -5.29 -5.43
C PHE A 47 -1.70 -5.42 -4.37
N TYR A 48 -2.83 -6.01 -4.74
CA TYR A 48 -3.91 -6.32 -3.81
C TYR A 48 -3.45 -7.28 -2.71
N GLN A 49 -2.78 -8.38 -3.08
CA GLN A 49 -2.30 -9.35 -2.10
C GLN A 49 -1.25 -8.73 -1.17
N PHE A 50 -0.31 -7.96 -1.72
CA PHE A 50 0.71 -7.29 -0.93
C PHE A 50 0.10 -6.28 0.05
N ALA A 51 -0.76 -5.37 -0.43
CA ALA A 51 -1.43 -4.40 0.43
C ALA A 51 -2.21 -5.10 1.55
N ARG A 52 -2.96 -6.15 1.22
CA ARG A 52 -3.72 -6.93 2.21
C ARG A 52 -2.83 -7.63 3.23
N THR A 53 -1.70 -8.19 2.81
CA THR A 53 -0.72 -8.82 3.72
C THR A 53 -0.10 -7.77 4.63
N MET A 54 0.31 -6.63 4.10
CA MET A 54 0.85 -5.51 4.88
C MET A 54 -0.16 -5.02 5.93
N ILE A 55 -1.44 -4.84 5.58
CA ILE A 55 -2.49 -4.42 6.52
C ILE A 55 -2.67 -5.44 7.66
N ARG A 56 -2.61 -6.73 7.35
CA ARG A 56 -2.80 -7.80 8.34
C ARG A 56 -1.61 -7.97 9.28
N GLN A 57 -0.40 -7.75 8.76
CA GLN A 57 0.85 -8.02 9.45
C GLN A 57 1.41 -6.78 10.17
N GLU A 58 1.12 -5.57 9.70
CA GLU A 58 1.46 -4.34 10.39
C GLU A 58 0.36 -3.88 11.34
N LYS A 59 0.74 -3.30 12.48
CA LYS A 59 -0.19 -2.70 13.45
C LYS A 59 -0.69 -1.30 13.03
N GLY A 60 -0.53 -0.92 11.76
CA GLY A 60 -0.89 0.40 11.24
C GLY A 60 -0.82 0.50 9.72
N LEU A 61 -1.43 1.56 9.16
CA LEU A 61 -1.52 1.81 7.72
C LEU A 61 -0.43 2.74 7.18
N GLU A 62 0.40 3.32 8.04
CA GLU A 62 1.40 4.34 7.70
C GLU A 62 2.34 3.91 6.55
N ALA A 63 2.83 2.67 6.60
CA ALA A 63 3.74 2.13 5.58
C ALA A 63 3.06 2.03 4.20
N ILE A 64 1.78 1.66 4.15
CA ILE A 64 1.02 1.53 2.90
C ILE A 64 0.56 2.90 2.41
N LEU A 65 0.14 3.79 3.31
CA LEU A 65 -0.36 5.12 2.97
C LEU A 65 0.75 6.04 2.46
N SER A 66 1.96 5.96 3.03
CA SER A 66 3.14 6.62 2.47
C SER A 66 3.47 6.10 1.06
N TRP A 67 2.90 4.95 0.69
CA TRP A 67 3.04 4.23 -0.56
C TRP A 67 1.89 4.45 -1.55
N CYS A 68 0.90 5.25 -1.16
CA CYS A 68 -0.25 5.60 -1.99
C CYS A 68 -0.04 6.84 -2.85
N THR A 69 -0.54 6.76 -4.08
CA THR A 69 -0.91 7.91 -4.92
C THR A 69 -2.36 7.69 -5.33
N PHE A 70 -3.22 8.67 -5.06
CA PHE A 70 -4.59 8.62 -5.54
C PHE A 70 -4.58 8.84 -7.07
N LYS A 71 -5.26 7.95 -7.79
CA LYS A 71 -5.57 8.13 -9.21
C LYS A 71 -7.06 7.92 -9.41
N GLU A 72 -7.71 8.95 -9.92
CA GLU A 72 -9.17 9.05 -10.09
C GLU A 72 -9.76 7.93 -10.97
N LEU A 73 -8.93 7.32 -11.82
CA LEU A 73 -9.32 6.27 -12.78
C LEU A 73 -8.46 4.99 -12.64
N SER A 74 -8.08 4.61 -11.42
CA SER A 74 -7.40 3.32 -11.23
C SER A 74 -8.40 2.16 -11.32
N SER A 75 -7.98 1.05 -11.94
CA SER A 75 -8.71 -0.23 -11.87
C SER A 75 -8.57 -0.91 -10.49
N LEU A 76 -7.74 -0.34 -9.62
CA LEU A 76 -7.53 -0.80 -8.26
C LEU A 76 -8.56 -0.17 -7.30
N PRO A 77 -9.03 -0.91 -6.28
CA PRO A 77 -9.76 -0.32 -5.18
C PRO A 77 -9.02 0.88 -4.57
N SER A 78 -9.76 1.90 -4.11
CA SER A 78 -9.20 3.17 -3.63
C SER A 78 -8.22 3.07 -2.45
N TRP A 79 -8.24 1.95 -1.72
CA TRP A 79 -7.34 1.65 -0.62
C TRP A 79 -6.08 0.89 -1.05
N ILE A 80 -5.99 0.49 -2.32
CA ILE A 80 -4.81 -0.18 -2.89
C ILE A 80 -3.99 0.85 -3.65
N PRO A 81 -2.72 1.02 -3.29
CA PRO A 81 -1.87 1.93 -4.01
C PRO A 81 -1.52 1.40 -5.41
N ASP A 82 -1.69 2.27 -6.40
CA ASP A 82 -1.22 2.00 -7.76
C ASP A 82 0.28 2.30 -7.86
N TRP A 83 1.10 1.27 -7.67
CA TRP A 83 2.56 1.40 -7.73
C TRP A 83 3.12 1.48 -9.15
N THR A 84 2.27 1.44 -10.19
CA THR A 84 2.74 1.66 -11.57
C THR A 84 3.05 3.14 -11.83
N ILE A 85 2.51 4.04 -11.00
CA ILE A 85 2.60 5.48 -11.19
C ILE A 85 3.81 6.04 -10.45
N TYR A 86 4.53 6.93 -11.12
CA TYR A 86 5.60 7.70 -10.50
C TYR A 86 5.08 8.56 -9.35
N PHE A 87 5.81 8.54 -8.24
CA PHE A 87 5.46 9.31 -7.08
C PHE A 87 5.81 10.79 -7.25
N SER A 88 4.81 11.61 -7.55
CA SER A 88 4.89 13.05 -7.32
C SER A 88 4.86 13.29 -5.81
N ARG A 89 5.94 13.82 -5.22
CA ARG A 89 6.03 14.15 -3.78
C ARG A 89 5.11 15.30 -3.33
N ASN A 90 4.16 15.74 -4.15
CA ASN A 90 3.39 16.95 -3.85
C ASN A 90 2.23 16.71 -2.86
N HIS A 91 1.74 15.48 -2.68
CA HIS A 91 0.57 15.21 -1.81
C HIS A 91 0.88 14.87 -0.35
N ILE A 92 2.11 14.52 0.02
CA ILE A 92 2.47 14.23 1.44
C ILE A 92 2.66 15.52 2.27
N GLN A 93 2.78 16.70 1.64
CA GLN A 93 2.81 17.97 2.39
C GLN A 93 1.57 18.15 3.31
N TRP A 94 0.48 17.45 3.01
CA TRP A 94 -0.77 17.47 3.77
C TRP A 94 -0.89 16.35 4.83
N LEU A 95 0.00 15.35 4.83
CA LEU A 95 0.14 14.34 5.89
C LEU A 95 0.99 14.91 7.05
N ARG A 96 0.55 16.05 7.57
CA ARG A 96 0.93 16.58 8.87
C ARG A 96 0.69 15.48 9.90
N LYS A 97 1.67 15.17 10.78
CA LYS A 97 1.60 14.13 11.83
C LYS A 97 0.19 14.09 12.44
N ARG A 98 -0.63 13.11 12.07
CA ARG A 98 -1.94 12.90 12.69
C ARG A 98 -1.78 11.88 13.80
N LYS A 99 -1.99 12.31 15.05
CA LYS A 99 -2.30 11.39 16.14
C LYS A 99 -3.78 11.04 16.01
N ALA A 100 -4.12 9.76 15.94
CA ALA A 100 -5.47 9.33 16.24
C ALA A 100 -5.80 9.83 17.66
N ALA A 101 -6.92 10.54 17.83
CA ALA A 101 -7.39 10.91 19.16
C ALA A 101 -7.69 9.60 19.89
N GLY A 102 -6.87 9.23 20.87
CA GLY A 102 -6.88 7.92 21.53
C GLY A 102 -8.13 7.62 22.37
N SER A 103 -9.28 8.23 22.07
CA SER A 103 -10.51 8.09 22.85
C SER A 103 -11.81 8.25 22.05
N ALA A 104 -11.80 8.34 20.71
CA ALA A 104 -13.04 8.42 19.94
C ALA A 104 -13.36 7.07 19.29
N ALA A 105 -14.32 6.35 19.87
CA ALA A 105 -14.91 5.17 19.24
C ALA A 105 -15.51 5.54 17.88
N ALA A 106 -15.27 4.72 16.86
CA ALA A 106 -15.82 4.93 15.52
C ALA A 106 -17.35 4.88 15.59
N GLN A 107 -18.00 6.03 15.46
CA GLN A 107 -19.45 6.10 15.33
C GLN A 107 -19.82 5.84 13.87
N TRP A 108 -20.35 4.64 13.62
CA TRP A 108 -20.96 4.28 12.34
C TRP A 108 -22.35 4.90 12.29
N ILE A 109 -22.51 5.97 11.52
CA ILE A 109 -23.84 6.52 11.22
C ILE A 109 -24.49 5.55 10.23
N HIS A 110 -25.43 4.73 10.71
CA HIS A 110 -26.33 3.96 9.86
C HIS A 110 -27.24 4.94 9.11
N LEU A 111 -26.92 5.22 7.85
CA LEU A 111 -27.86 5.83 6.92
C LEU A 111 -28.94 4.78 6.62
N ARG A 112 -30.12 4.93 7.24
CA ARG A 112 -31.33 4.23 6.80
C ARG A 112 -31.81 4.94 5.54
N PHE A 113 -31.80 4.24 4.42
CA PHE A 113 -32.59 4.65 3.25
C PHE A 113 -34.07 4.36 3.56
N SER A 114 -34.90 5.38 3.40
CA SER A 114 -36.37 5.30 3.39
C SER A 114 -36.86 4.63 2.12
#